data_AF-F4Q1W7-F1
#
_entry.id   AF-F4Q1W7-F1
#
_cell.length_a   1.000
_cell.length_b   1.000
_cell.length_c   1.000
_cell.angle_alpha   90.00
_cell.angle_beta   90.00
_cell.angle_gamma   90.00
#
_symmetry.space_group_name_H-M   'P 1'
#
loop_
_entity.id
_entity.type
_entity.pdbx_description
1 polymer ?
#
loop_
_entity_poly.entity_id
_entity_poly.type
_entity_poly.pdbx_seq_one_letter_code
_entity_poly.pdbx_strand_id
1 'polypeptide(L)'
;MYHTGSIIRRLKSLKSHIETSQQESAINQDFEEQQKKKKKNKDTSQQDHHGEEEDETYDVIVVGGGITGTSSAYLLAKSGLKVLLLEQFEKMHSNGSSHGDGRIIRYSYPEDIYVKLSKIAYPLWAQVEKESKQKLIHITGGLDFGAFDEEALRQLLIAYDNNKISYSILGYKEANKRFPQYKFDKETLIVYQPDSGVVFASKAVGALWSLAQKYGATLFDKTKVDTITVENDNMVTVKTLDQKTFVAKKIVLAAGGWINDLLLRSQLGLRIPVNISMEKVFYYQPKQSTATTTTTTIDYTMYSNPVTINYAGKDLIYYSLPQIDIPGVKVGYHHSGPVLDSMDSPKPEYPQEYQDMVSGFVGKYMPGLNNKLDSNTKTLLCHYTNTSDFHFIIDRHPSHRNIIIASPCSGHGFKFGPAIGQIVLDLVMDIDTPIPLDDFSLKRFKSNIYKRIGA
;
A
#
# COMPACT_ATOMS: atom_id res chain seq x y z
N MET A 1 24.05 -34.96 -30.90
CA MET A 1 22.93 -35.84 -31.34
C MET A 1 22.51 -36.68 -30.15
N TYR A 2 21.21 -36.98 -30.02
CA TYR A 2 20.45 -37.38 -28.80
C TYR A 2 20.18 -36.17 -27.87
N HIS A 3 18.96 -35.80 -27.45
CA HIS A 3 17.61 -36.34 -27.69
C HIS A 3 16.56 -35.27 -27.29
N THR A 4 16.27 -34.27 -28.14
CA THR A 4 15.24 -33.22 -27.91
C THR A 4 13.88 -33.55 -28.53
N GLY A 5 13.49 -34.83 -28.51
CA GLY A 5 12.35 -35.35 -29.27
C GLY A 5 11.09 -35.73 -28.48
N SER A 6 11.12 -35.74 -27.14
CA SER A 6 10.08 -36.46 -26.37
C SER A 6 9.21 -35.60 -25.42
N ILE A 7 9.40 -34.29 -25.34
CA ILE A 7 8.60 -33.44 -24.42
C ILE A 7 7.49 -32.68 -25.15
N ILE A 8 7.62 -32.47 -26.46
CA ILE A 8 6.67 -31.68 -27.28
C ILE A 8 5.44 -32.48 -27.74
N ARG A 9 5.40 -33.82 -27.55
CA ARG A 9 4.22 -34.65 -27.87
C ARG A 9 3.27 -34.90 -26.69
N ARG A 10 3.60 -34.48 -25.47
CA ARG A 10 2.75 -34.70 -24.28
C ARG A 10 1.90 -33.49 -23.87
N LEU A 11 1.89 -32.42 -24.68
CA LEU A 11 1.17 -31.17 -24.44
C LEU A 11 0.02 -30.90 -25.43
N LYS A 12 -0.58 -31.94 -26.03
CA LYS A 12 -1.72 -31.80 -26.96
C LYS A 12 -2.99 -32.59 -26.59
N SER A 13 -3.14 -33.01 -25.34
CA SER A 13 -4.38 -33.64 -24.87
C SER A 13 -4.69 -33.18 -23.46
N LEU A 14 -5.53 -32.15 -23.35
CA LEU A 14 -6.43 -31.82 -22.22
C LEU A 14 -7.06 -30.44 -22.46
N LYS A 15 -7.75 -30.32 -23.60
CA LYS A 15 -8.85 -29.37 -23.81
C LYS A 15 -10.13 -30.21 -23.84
N SER A 16 -10.90 -30.19 -22.76
CA SER A 16 -12.36 -30.37 -22.78
C SER A 16 -12.91 -30.41 -21.35
N HIS A 17 -14.07 -29.78 -21.15
CA HIS A 17 -14.99 -29.86 -20.00
C HIS A 17 -14.79 -28.86 -18.86
N ILE A 18 -15.40 -27.67 -19.00
CA ILE A 18 -16.16 -27.03 -17.92
C ILE A 18 -17.38 -26.33 -18.55
N GLU A 19 -18.56 -26.90 -18.34
CA GLU A 19 -19.86 -26.22 -18.41
C GLU A 19 -20.49 -26.23 -17.01
N THR A 20 -20.86 -25.03 -16.56
CA THR A 20 -21.98 -24.63 -15.65
C THR A 20 -22.43 -25.52 -14.49
N SER A 21 -22.55 -24.95 -13.28
CA SER A 21 -23.85 -24.56 -12.70
C SER A 21 -23.78 -24.00 -11.27
N GLN A 22 -24.55 -22.93 -11.03
CA GLN A 22 -25.41 -22.72 -9.85
C GLN A 22 -24.77 -22.73 -8.44
N GLN A 23 -24.28 -21.56 -8.00
CA GLN A 23 -24.24 -21.21 -6.56
C GLN A 23 -24.30 -19.69 -6.27
N GLU A 24 -24.28 -18.82 -7.29
CA GLU A 24 -24.27 -17.36 -7.10
C GLU A 24 -25.66 -16.69 -6.99
N SER A 25 -26.76 -17.43 -7.18
CA SER A 25 -28.11 -16.83 -7.18
C SER A 25 -28.76 -16.75 -5.79
N ALA A 26 -28.33 -17.57 -4.83
CA ALA A 26 -28.96 -17.61 -3.50
C ALA A 26 -28.52 -16.45 -2.59
N ILE A 27 -27.28 -15.98 -2.71
CA ILE A 27 -26.73 -14.92 -1.84
C ILE A 27 -27.23 -13.53 -2.25
N ASN A 28 -27.52 -13.31 -3.54
CA ASN A 28 -28.02 -12.01 -4.02
C ASN A 28 -29.50 -11.77 -3.67
N GLN A 29 -30.32 -12.82 -3.58
CA GLN A 29 -31.75 -12.66 -3.27
C GLN A 29 -32.01 -12.29 -1.80
N ASP A 30 -31.26 -12.89 -0.86
CA ASP A 30 -31.36 -12.55 0.56
C ASP A 30 -30.90 -11.10 0.85
N PHE A 31 -29.92 -10.60 0.09
CA PHE A 31 -29.39 -9.25 0.27
C PHE A 31 -30.35 -8.16 -0.27
N GLU A 32 -31.05 -8.43 -1.39
CA GLU A 32 -32.05 -7.51 -1.95
C GLU A 32 -33.33 -7.46 -1.09
N GLU A 33 -33.72 -8.56 -0.45
CA GLU A 33 -34.89 -8.60 0.44
C GLU A 33 -34.67 -7.81 1.74
N GLN A 34 -33.45 -7.84 2.29
CA GLN A 34 -33.07 -7.02 3.44
C GLN A 34 -33.00 -5.52 3.11
N GLN A 35 -32.58 -5.14 1.89
CA GLN A 35 -32.59 -3.75 1.44
C GLN A 35 -34.01 -3.19 1.23
N LYS A 36 -34.95 -4.01 0.73
CA LYS A 36 -36.36 -3.60 0.56
C LYS A 36 -37.07 -3.40 1.91
N LYS A 37 -36.74 -4.19 2.94
CA LYS A 37 -37.27 -4.00 4.31
C LYS A 37 -36.75 -2.72 4.97
N LYS A 38 -35.49 -2.33 4.76
CA LYS A 38 -34.94 -1.07 5.31
C LYS A 38 -35.44 0.19 4.58
N LYS A 39 -35.74 0.11 3.27
CA LYS A 39 -36.27 1.27 2.51
C LYS A 39 -37.71 1.65 2.92
N LYS A 40 -38.51 0.72 3.42
CA LYS A 40 -39.89 1.02 3.87
C LYS A 40 -40.00 1.81 5.19
N ASN A 41 -38.91 1.94 5.96
CA ASN A 41 -38.91 2.65 7.24
C ASN A 41 -38.26 4.05 7.20
N LYS A 42 -37.89 4.58 6.02
CA LYS A 42 -37.16 5.86 5.90
C LYS A 42 -37.87 6.99 5.17
N ASP A 43 -39.16 6.87 4.89
CA ASP A 43 -39.98 7.97 4.36
C ASP A 43 -40.86 8.58 5.46
N THR A 44 -40.22 9.25 6.42
CA THR A 44 -40.78 10.44 7.10
C THR A 44 -39.68 11.14 7.89
N SER A 45 -39.78 12.47 7.95
CA SER A 45 -38.96 13.45 8.69
C SER A 45 -37.60 13.85 8.07
N GLN A 46 -37.65 14.77 7.10
CA GLN A 46 -36.68 15.87 7.01
C GLN A 46 -37.15 16.98 7.96
N GLN A 47 -36.42 17.20 9.05
CA GLN A 47 -36.46 18.44 9.82
C GLN A 47 -35.16 18.57 10.62
N ASP A 48 -34.63 19.80 10.64
CA ASP A 48 -33.39 20.19 11.29
C ASP A 48 -33.39 19.80 12.78
N HIS A 49 -32.42 18.96 13.17
CA HIS A 49 -32.16 18.64 14.57
C HIS A 49 -30.72 19.00 14.93
N HIS A 50 -30.56 20.17 15.56
CA HIS A 50 -29.67 20.27 16.72
C HIS A 50 -30.37 19.52 17.86
N GLY A 51 -30.11 18.21 17.96
CA GLY A 51 -30.64 17.32 18.99
C GLY A 51 -29.49 16.72 19.78
N GLU A 52 -29.71 16.63 21.10
CA GLU A 52 -28.82 16.08 22.11
C GLU A 52 -28.19 14.74 21.67
N GLU A 53 -26.86 14.62 21.81
CA GLU A 53 -26.10 13.40 21.51
C GLU A 53 -26.53 12.29 22.49
N GLU A 54 -27.44 11.41 22.07
CA GLU A 54 -27.56 10.09 22.70
C GLU A 54 -26.20 9.38 22.60
N ASP A 55 -25.78 8.72 23.69
CA ASP A 55 -24.55 7.92 23.83
C ASP A 55 -24.50 6.76 22.79
N GLU A 56 -24.25 7.11 21.54
CA GLU A 56 -24.27 6.17 20.43
C GLU A 56 -22.98 5.35 20.39
N THR A 57 -23.05 4.13 20.93
CA THR A 57 -21.96 3.16 20.85
C THR A 57 -21.74 2.68 19.41
N TYR A 58 -20.48 2.71 18.95
CA TYR A 58 -20.06 2.17 17.66
C TYR A 58 -19.69 0.68 17.77
N ASP A 59 -19.80 -0.06 16.68
CA ASP A 59 -19.21 -1.42 16.63
C ASP A 59 -17.69 -1.32 16.55
N VAL A 60 -17.17 -0.39 15.74
CA VAL A 60 -15.73 -0.18 15.55
C VAL A 60 -15.38 1.29 15.41
N ILE A 61 -14.35 1.73 16.13
CA ILE A 61 -13.63 2.98 15.83
C ILE A 61 -12.35 2.67 15.05
N VAL A 62 -12.06 3.41 13.99
CA VAL A 62 -10.82 3.35 13.23
C VAL A 62 -10.04 4.64 13.43
N VAL A 63 -8.81 4.55 13.95
CA VAL A 63 -7.95 5.71 14.19
C VAL A 63 -6.90 5.80 13.09
N GLY A 64 -6.95 6.89 12.32
CA GLY A 64 -6.11 7.17 11.15
C GLY A 64 -6.87 7.01 9.83
N GLY A 65 -6.96 8.08 9.05
CA GLY A 65 -7.63 8.19 7.75
C GLY A 65 -6.73 8.00 6.53
N GLY A 66 -5.58 7.34 6.70
CA GLY A 66 -4.71 6.92 5.61
C GLY A 66 -5.28 5.76 4.81
N ILE A 67 -4.45 5.17 3.94
CA ILE A 67 -4.84 4.03 3.08
C ILE A 67 -5.37 2.83 3.88
N THR A 68 -4.73 2.50 5.00
CA THR A 68 -5.11 1.38 5.87
C THR A 68 -6.45 1.62 6.53
N GLY A 69 -6.62 2.78 7.18
CA GLY A 69 -7.84 3.07 7.92
C GLY A 69 -9.04 3.32 7.02
N THR A 70 -8.87 4.01 5.89
CA THR A 70 -9.96 4.16 4.91
C THR A 70 -10.36 2.83 4.26
N SER A 71 -9.41 1.94 3.97
CA SER A 71 -9.71 0.59 3.49
C SER A 71 -10.46 -0.23 4.55
N SER A 72 -10.04 -0.13 5.81
CA SER A 72 -10.69 -0.81 6.94
C SER A 72 -12.11 -0.28 7.14
N ALA A 73 -12.28 1.03 7.28
CA ALA A 73 -13.60 1.64 7.48
C ALA A 73 -14.56 1.33 6.33
N TYR A 74 -14.08 1.33 5.07
CA TYR A 74 -14.86 0.92 3.92
C TYR A 74 -15.40 -0.51 4.04
N LEU A 75 -14.55 -1.49 4.28
CA LEU A 75 -14.97 -2.90 4.32
C LEU A 75 -15.78 -3.23 5.59
N LEU A 76 -15.45 -2.60 6.73
CA LEU A 76 -16.22 -2.71 7.96
C LEU A 76 -17.65 -2.18 7.79
N ALA A 77 -17.80 -0.96 7.27
CA ALA A 77 -19.11 -0.35 7.04
C ALA A 77 -19.92 -1.10 5.98
N LYS A 78 -19.26 -1.55 4.92
CA LYS A 78 -19.88 -2.39 3.88
C LYS A 78 -20.43 -3.72 4.43
N SER A 79 -19.81 -4.25 5.47
CA SER A 79 -20.26 -5.45 6.17
C SER A 79 -21.42 -5.18 7.15
N GLY A 80 -21.92 -3.93 7.21
CA GLY A 80 -23.07 -3.54 8.01
C GLY A 80 -22.74 -3.09 9.44
N LEU A 81 -21.46 -2.97 9.79
CA LEU A 81 -21.02 -2.48 11.10
C LEU A 81 -21.22 -0.97 11.22
N LYS A 82 -21.55 -0.49 12.42
CA LYS A 82 -21.55 0.93 12.75
C LYS A 82 -20.12 1.41 13.01
N VAL A 83 -19.55 2.15 12.07
CA VAL A 83 -18.13 2.53 12.06
C VAL A 83 -17.95 4.03 12.23
N LEU A 84 -17.00 4.41 13.09
CA LEU A 84 -16.44 5.76 13.17
C LEU A 84 -14.98 5.77 12.72
N LEU A 85 -14.59 6.68 11.84
CA LEU A 85 -13.18 6.93 11.51
C LEU A 85 -12.77 8.32 12.00
N LEU A 86 -11.63 8.39 12.69
CA LEU A 86 -11.04 9.63 13.21
C LEU A 86 -9.67 9.86 12.55
N GLU A 87 -9.53 10.95 11.79
CA GLU A 87 -8.28 11.43 11.20
C GLU A 87 -7.88 12.76 11.82
N GLN A 88 -6.63 12.88 12.26
CA GLN A 88 -6.14 14.06 12.97
C GLN A 88 -5.95 15.29 12.07
N PHE A 89 -5.77 15.11 10.76
CA PHE A 89 -5.60 16.18 9.78
C PHE A 89 -6.80 16.29 8.83
N GLU A 90 -6.72 17.18 7.84
CA GLU A 90 -7.75 17.30 6.79
C GLU A 90 -7.79 16.03 5.92
N LYS A 91 -8.97 15.71 5.38
CA LYS A 91 -9.10 14.64 4.39
C LYS A 91 -8.08 14.80 3.26
N MET A 92 -7.36 13.72 2.92
CA MET A 92 -6.31 13.70 1.88
C MET A 92 -5.09 14.61 2.13
N HIS A 93 -4.79 14.93 3.40
CA HIS A 93 -3.59 15.67 3.79
C HIS A 93 -2.26 15.02 3.35
N SER A 94 -1.18 15.81 3.38
CA SER A 94 0.19 15.38 3.06
C SER A 94 1.10 15.12 4.27
N ASN A 95 0.59 15.19 5.49
CA ASN A 95 1.40 15.00 6.71
C ASN A 95 1.79 13.54 6.99
N GLY A 96 1.11 12.55 6.40
CA GLY A 96 1.33 11.12 6.65
C GLY A 96 2.11 10.40 5.55
N SER A 97 1.82 9.11 5.35
CA SER A 97 2.52 8.26 4.37
C SER A 97 1.68 7.87 3.14
N SER A 98 0.42 8.30 3.09
CA SER A 98 -0.55 7.89 2.06
C SER A 98 -0.71 8.89 0.90
N HIS A 99 -0.03 10.04 0.96
CA HIS A 99 -0.19 11.13 0.00
C HIS A 99 0.68 10.98 -1.25
N GLY A 100 0.50 11.89 -2.20
CA GLY A 100 1.27 11.96 -3.44
C GLY A 100 0.49 11.42 -4.64
N ASP A 101 1.12 11.46 -5.80
CA ASP A 101 0.52 11.15 -7.09
C ASP A 101 0.35 9.64 -7.32
N GLY A 102 1.34 8.83 -6.94
CA GLY A 102 1.36 7.40 -7.21
C GLY A 102 2.15 6.54 -6.23
N ARG A 103 1.79 5.26 -6.19
CA ARG A 103 2.50 4.15 -5.51
C ARG A 103 2.58 2.94 -6.44
N ILE A 104 3.69 2.21 -6.40
CA ILE A 104 3.83 0.98 -7.18
C ILE A 104 2.87 -0.08 -6.65
N ILE A 105 2.15 -0.77 -7.52
CA ILE A 105 1.50 -2.07 -7.26
C ILE A 105 2.21 -3.14 -8.09
N ARG A 106 2.50 -4.29 -7.46
CA ARG A 106 3.34 -5.34 -8.06
C ARG A 106 3.11 -6.69 -7.38
N TYR A 107 3.39 -7.76 -8.10
CA TYR A 107 3.59 -9.09 -7.53
C TYR A 107 5.03 -9.33 -7.07
N SER A 108 5.98 -8.49 -7.51
CA SER A 108 7.42 -8.72 -7.43
C SER A 108 8.01 -8.73 -6.01
N TYR A 109 7.95 -9.84 -5.28
CA TYR A 109 8.52 -9.92 -3.93
C TYR A 109 9.39 -11.18 -3.77
N PRO A 110 10.52 -11.08 -3.05
CA PRO A 110 11.25 -12.25 -2.56
C PRO A 110 10.42 -13.12 -1.62
N GLU A 111 9.54 -12.52 -0.82
CA GLU A 111 8.75 -13.23 0.18
C GLU A 111 7.35 -13.63 -0.35
N ASP A 112 7.04 -14.94 -0.31
CA ASP A 112 5.78 -15.52 -0.80
C ASP A 112 4.53 -14.87 -0.20
N ILE A 113 4.59 -14.47 1.07
CA ILE A 113 3.46 -13.86 1.78
C ILE A 113 2.96 -12.60 1.08
N TYR A 114 3.86 -11.79 0.53
CA TYR A 114 3.49 -10.57 -0.18
C TYR A 114 2.96 -10.83 -1.59
N VAL A 115 3.42 -11.90 -2.25
CA VAL A 115 2.84 -12.33 -3.53
C VAL A 115 1.38 -12.78 -3.31
N LYS A 116 1.14 -13.57 -2.26
CA LYS A 116 -0.21 -14.01 -1.85
C LYS A 116 -1.09 -12.81 -1.48
N LEU A 117 -0.56 -11.85 -0.72
CA LEU A 117 -1.30 -10.65 -0.36
C LEU A 117 -1.61 -9.77 -1.59
N SER A 118 -0.70 -9.69 -2.57
CA SER A 118 -0.97 -9.02 -3.85
C SER A 118 -2.13 -9.68 -4.59
N LYS A 119 -2.20 -11.02 -4.64
CA LYS A 119 -3.32 -11.74 -5.29
C LYS A 119 -4.68 -11.42 -4.66
N ILE A 120 -4.72 -11.05 -3.39
CA ILE A 120 -5.93 -10.56 -2.71
C ILE A 120 -6.17 -9.08 -3.04
N ALA A 121 -5.10 -8.27 -3.07
CA ALA A 121 -5.20 -6.84 -3.28
C ALA A 121 -5.71 -6.46 -4.67
N TYR A 122 -5.25 -7.12 -5.76
CA TYR A 122 -5.66 -6.76 -7.12
C TYR A 122 -7.18 -6.87 -7.36
N PRO A 123 -7.87 -7.98 -7.03
CA PRO A 123 -9.32 -8.07 -7.14
C PRO A 123 -10.06 -7.04 -6.28
N LEU A 124 -9.60 -6.78 -5.05
CA LEU A 124 -10.22 -5.80 -4.17
C LEU A 124 -10.05 -4.37 -4.68
N TRP A 125 -8.89 -4.03 -5.27
CA TRP A 125 -8.73 -2.76 -5.97
C TRP A 125 -9.68 -2.62 -7.15
N ALA A 126 -9.84 -3.67 -7.97
CA ALA A 126 -10.80 -3.66 -9.07
C ALA A 126 -12.25 -3.46 -8.57
N GLN A 127 -12.59 -4.03 -7.41
CA GLN A 127 -13.87 -3.81 -6.75
C GLN A 127 -14.04 -2.35 -6.29
N VAL A 128 -13.00 -1.75 -5.71
CA VAL A 128 -13.02 -0.33 -5.32
C VAL A 128 -13.20 0.57 -6.55
N GLU A 129 -12.49 0.32 -7.66
CA GLU A 129 -12.68 1.05 -8.92
C GLU A 129 -14.13 0.94 -9.43
N LYS A 130 -14.69 -0.28 -9.42
CA LYS A 130 -16.07 -0.55 -9.85
C LYS A 130 -17.10 0.20 -9.02
N GLU A 131 -16.96 0.19 -7.69
CA GLU A 131 -17.95 0.78 -6.78
C GLU A 131 -17.84 2.29 -6.65
N SER A 132 -16.61 2.83 -6.71
CA SER A 132 -16.35 4.27 -6.71
C SER A 132 -16.59 4.90 -8.08
N LYS A 133 -16.60 4.09 -9.15
CA LYS A 133 -16.62 4.54 -10.56
C LYS A 133 -15.42 5.43 -10.90
N GLN A 134 -14.28 5.22 -10.25
CA GLN A 134 -13.04 5.94 -10.48
C GLN A 134 -11.96 4.97 -10.95
N LYS A 135 -11.14 5.42 -11.90
CA LYS A 135 -9.88 4.71 -12.22
C LYS A 135 -8.85 5.05 -11.16
N LEU A 136 -8.36 4.04 -10.46
CA LEU A 136 -7.40 4.13 -9.36
C LEU A 136 -6.09 3.43 -9.68
N ILE A 137 -6.07 2.48 -10.61
CA ILE A 137 -4.88 1.75 -11.03
C ILE A 137 -4.64 1.92 -12.53
N HIS A 138 -3.39 2.19 -12.90
CA HIS A 138 -2.90 2.10 -14.26
C HIS A 138 -1.81 1.04 -14.36
N ILE A 139 -1.98 0.06 -15.24
CA ILE A 139 -1.02 -1.02 -15.46
C ILE A 139 0.02 -0.55 -16.47
N THR A 140 1.24 -0.38 -16.01
CA THR A 140 2.38 0.11 -16.80
C THR A 140 3.30 -1.04 -17.26
N GLY A 141 3.13 -2.24 -16.68
CA GLY A 141 4.21 -3.21 -16.55
C GLY A 141 5.26 -2.76 -15.53
N GLY A 142 6.06 -3.70 -15.04
CA GLY A 142 7.12 -3.44 -14.07
C GLY A 142 8.45 -4.05 -14.51
N LEU A 143 9.55 -3.36 -14.21
CA LEU A 143 10.91 -3.89 -14.35
C LEU A 143 11.58 -4.02 -12.99
N ASP A 144 12.05 -5.22 -12.68
CA ASP A 144 12.93 -5.50 -11.56
C ASP A 144 14.31 -5.82 -12.13
N PHE A 145 15.35 -5.11 -11.72
CA PHE A 145 16.67 -5.27 -12.34
C PHE A 145 17.84 -5.04 -11.39
N GLY A 146 18.99 -5.62 -11.71
CA GLY A 146 20.19 -5.64 -10.87
C GLY A 146 21.28 -6.52 -11.45
N ALA A 147 22.32 -6.83 -10.68
CA ALA A 147 23.34 -7.79 -11.11
C ALA A 147 22.77 -9.23 -11.14
N PHE A 148 23.40 -10.12 -11.91
CA PHE A 148 22.98 -11.53 -12.03
C PHE A 148 23.09 -12.34 -10.72
N ASP A 149 23.92 -11.89 -9.80
CA ASP A 149 24.16 -12.48 -8.49
C ASP A 149 23.37 -11.82 -7.36
N GLU A 150 22.48 -10.88 -7.67
CA GLU A 150 21.56 -10.29 -6.68
C GLU A 150 20.60 -11.35 -6.13
N GLU A 151 20.77 -11.69 -4.86
CA GLU A 151 19.98 -12.73 -4.19
C GLU A 151 18.49 -12.37 -4.16
N ALA A 152 18.15 -11.10 -3.93
CA ALA A 152 16.77 -10.65 -3.91
C ALA A 152 16.04 -10.91 -5.23
N LEU A 153 16.72 -10.73 -6.38
CA LEU A 153 16.15 -11.04 -7.70
C LEU A 153 15.94 -12.54 -7.88
N ARG A 154 16.87 -13.37 -7.41
CA ARG A 154 16.72 -14.85 -7.47
C ARG A 154 15.55 -15.33 -6.64
N GLN A 155 15.42 -14.84 -5.40
CA GLN A 155 14.31 -15.17 -4.51
C GLN A 155 12.97 -14.70 -5.07
N LEU A 156 12.93 -13.52 -5.69
CA LEU A 156 11.77 -13.01 -6.40
C LEU A 156 11.31 -13.94 -7.54
N LEU A 157 12.24 -14.49 -8.35
CA LEU A 157 11.92 -15.45 -9.41
C LEU A 157 11.34 -16.75 -8.84
N ILE A 158 11.94 -17.26 -7.75
CA ILE A 158 11.43 -18.44 -7.03
C ILE A 158 10.01 -18.18 -6.50
N ALA A 159 9.77 -17.02 -5.89
CA ALA A 159 8.46 -16.63 -5.37
C ALA A 159 7.43 -16.51 -6.51
N TYR A 160 7.81 -15.99 -7.67
CA TYR A 160 6.94 -16.00 -8.84
C TYR A 160 6.57 -17.42 -9.28
N ASP A 161 7.53 -18.33 -9.39
CA ASP A 161 7.29 -19.71 -9.80
C ASP A 161 6.38 -20.44 -8.79
N ASN A 162 6.70 -20.34 -7.49
CA ASN A 162 5.91 -20.90 -6.40
C ASN A 162 4.45 -20.42 -6.43
N ASN A 163 4.26 -19.15 -6.77
CA ASN A 163 2.94 -18.52 -6.83
C ASN A 163 2.33 -18.51 -8.24
N LYS A 164 2.94 -19.15 -9.23
CA LYS A 164 2.43 -19.20 -10.62
C LYS A 164 2.17 -17.80 -11.21
N ILE A 165 3.04 -16.83 -10.89
CA ILE A 165 3.00 -15.49 -11.48
C ILE A 165 3.75 -15.52 -12.81
N SER A 166 3.14 -14.99 -13.87
CA SER A 166 3.79 -14.89 -15.18
C SER A 166 4.76 -13.70 -15.20
N TYR A 167 5.98 -13.96 -15.67
CA TYR A 167 7.03 -12.96 -15.87
C TYR A 167 7.88 -13.30 -17.10
N SER A 168 8.80 -12.43 -17.48
CA SER A 168 9.77 -12.68 -18.54
C SER A 168 11.13 -12.10 -18.15
N ILE A 169 12.20 -12.83 -18.42
CA ILE A 169 13.57 -12.30 -18.31
C ILE A 169 13.95 -11.72 -19.67
N LEU A 170 14.30 -10.44 -19.72
CA LEU A 170 14.59 -9.74 -20.96
C LEU A 170 16.11 -9.62 -21.16
N GLY A 171 16.57 -9.78 -22.40
CA GLY A 171 17.93 -9.38 -22.76
C GLY A 171 18.06 -7.86 -22.85
N TYR A 172 19.21 -7.30 -22.46
CA TYR A 172 19.41 -5.85 -22.40
C TYR A 172 19.09 -5.10 -23.72
N LYS A 173 19.39 -5.69 -24.88
CA LYS A 173 19.04 -5.11 -26.19
C LYS A 173 17.54 -5.03 -26.41
N GLU A 174 16.80 -6.06 -26.00
CA GLU A 174 15.34 -6.10 -26.10
C GLU A 174 14.73 -5.09 -25.13
N ALA A 175 15.20 -5.08 -23.87
CA ALA A 175 14.73 -4.15 -22.86
C ALA A 175 14.94 -2.68 -23.27
N ASN A 176 16.14 -2.31 -23.74
CA ASN A 176 16.45 -0.95 -24.21
C ASN A 176 15.63 -0.54 -25.45
N LYS A 177 15.27 -1.50 -26.31
CA LYS A 177 14.40 -1.23 -27.47
C LYS A 177 12.94 -1.04 -27.03
N ARG A 178 12.46 -1.87 -26.11
CA ARG A 178 11.08 -1.85 -25.63
C ARG A 178 10.80 -0.67 -24.70
N PHE A 179 11.77 -0.32 -23.87
CA PHE A 179 11.70 0.74 -22.88
C PHE A 179 12.84 1.73 -23.12
N PRO A 180 12.73 2.60 -24.15
CA PRO A 180 13.79 3.53 -24.54
C PRO A 180 14.11 4.60 -23.47
N GLN A 181 13.29 4.70 -22.42
CA GLN A 181 13.54 5.51 -21.22
C GLN A 181 14.78 5.01 -20.45
N TYR A 182 15.16 3.75 -20.62
CA TYR A 182 16.22 3.09 -19.86
C TYR A 182 17.44 2.72 -20.71
N LYS A 183 18.59 2.60 -20.04
CA LYS A 183 19.83 2.08 -20.61
C LYS A 183 20.41 1.01 -19.70
N PHE A 184 20.21 -0.24 -20.09
CA PHE A 184 20.80 -1.43 -19.47
C PHE A 184 22.04 -1.90 -20.23
N ASP A 185 22.99 -2.49 -19.50
CA ASP A 185 24.17 -3.16 -20.04
C ASP A 185 23.98 -4.68 -20.10
N LYS A 186 24.99 -5.38 -20.64
CA LYS A 186 24.95 -6.84 -20.82
C LYS A 186 25.04 -7.60 -19.48
N GLU A 187 25.51 -6.95 -18.42
CA GLU A 187 25.65 -7.52 -17.08
C GLU A 187 24.38 -7.34 -16.22
N THR A 188 23.38 -6.59 -16.71
CA THR A 188 22.13 -6.37 -16.00
C THR A 188 21.15 -7.53 -16.20
N LEU A 189 20.72 -8.16 -15.11
CA LEU A 189 19.55 -9.03 -15.08
C LEU A 189 18.28 -8.18 -15.07
N ILE A 190 17.35 -8.44 -15.98
CA ILE A 190 16.13 -7.64 -16.16
C ILE A 190 14.93 -8.56 -16.18
N VAL A 191 14.06 -8.42 -15.17
CA VAL A 191 12.82 -9.18 -15.03
C VAL A 191 11.65 -8.25 -15.31
N TYR A 192 10.76 -8.65 -16.22
CA TYR A 192 9.56 -7.92 -16.58
C TYR A 192 8.31 -8.65 -16.09
N GLN A 193 7.44 -7.93 -15.39
CA GLN A 193 6.14 -8.42 -14.94
C GLN A 193 5.01 -7.53 -15.51
N PRO A 194 4.09 -8.07 -16.34
CA PRO A 194 3.14 -7.25 -17.10
C PRO A 194 2.04 -6.59 -16.25
N ASP A 195 1.69 -7.15 -15.10
CA ASP A 195 0.56 -6.68 -14.27
C ASP A 195 0.97 -5.63 -13.23
N SER A 196 2.24 -5.25 -13.20
CA SER A 196 2.72 -4.21 -12.30
C SER A 196 2.34 -2.82 -12.82
N GLY A 197 2.20 -1.87 -11.92
CA GLY A 197 1.68 -0.56 -12.27
C GLY A 197 1.68 0.44 -11.14
N VAL A 198 0.81 1.43 -11.29
CA VAL A 198 0.65 2.54 -10.38
C VAL A 198 -0.75 2.53 -9.79
N VAL A 199 -0.84 2.69 -8.47
CA VAL A 199 -2.06 3.13 -7.77
C VAL A 199 -1.99 4.64 -7.56
N PHE A 200 -3.01 5.38 -7.98
CA PHE A 200 -3.09 6.83 -7.81
C PHE A 200 -3.38 7.17 -6.34
N ALA A 201 -2.35 7.56 -5.58
CA ALA A 201 -2.38 7.42 -4.13
C ALA A 201 -3.46 8.29 -3.45
N SER A 202 -3.43 9.61 -3.65
CA SER A 202 -4.45 10.50 -3.06
C SER A 202 -5.86 10.20 -3.59
N LYS A 203 -6.00 9.85 -4.89
CA LYS A 203 -7.30 9.47 -5.49
C LYS A 203 -7.87 8.21 -4.83
N ALA A 204 -7.03 7.21 -4.57
CA ALA A 204 -7.42 5.96 -3.95
C ALA A 204 -7.91 6.14 -2.51
N VAL A 205 -7.19 6.92 -1.69
CA VAL A 205 -7.62 7.25 -0.32
C VAL A 205 -8.95 8.02 -0.35
N GLY A 206 -9.08 8.99 -1.26
CA GLY A 206 -10.32 9.75 -1.43
C GLY A 206 -11.52 8.88 -1.84
N ALA A 207 -11.31 7.93 -2.76
CA ALA A 207 -12.34 6.99 -3.19
C ALA A 207 -12.78 6.05 -2.06
N LEU A 208 -11.84 5.49 -1.29
CA LEU A 208 -12.13 4.63 -0.15
C LEU A 208 -12.85 5.39 0.97
N TRP A 209 -12.44 6.63 1.26
CA TRP A 209 -13.15 7.51 2.19
C TRP A 209 -14.61 7.71 1.78
N SER A 210 -14.86 8.04 0.51
CA SER A 210 -16.20 8.25 -0.01
C SER A 210 -17.03 6.96 -0.05
N LEU A 211 -16.40 5.81 -0.29
CA LEU A 211 -17.08 4.51 -0.19
C LEU A 211 -17.46 4.17 1.24
N ALA A 212 -16.59 4.40 2.23
CA ALA A 212 -16.92 4.20 3.64
C ALA A 212 -18.14 5.05 4.04
N GLN A 213 -18.18 6.33 3.66
CA GLN A 213 -19.34 7.20 3.85
C GLN A 213 -20.60 6.66 3.18
N LYS A 214 -20.49 6.22 1.91
CA LYS A 214 -21.60 5.63 1.14
C LYS A 214 -22.21 4.40 1.84
N TYR A 215 -21.40 3.61 2.54
CA TYR A 215 -21.84 2.44 3.29
C TYR A 215 -22.24 2.76 4.74
N GLY A 216 -22.27 4.04 5.14
CA GLY A 216 -22.84 4.48 6.42
C GLY A 216 -21.84 4.68 7.56
N ALA A 217 -20.53 4.67 7.29
CA ALA A 217 -19.55 5.09 8.30
C ALA A 217 -19.68 6.59 8.59
N THR A 218 -19.47 6.97 9.85
CA THR A 218 -19.21 8.36 10.27
C THR A 218 -17.71 8.62 10.15
N LEU A 219 -17.30 9.72 9.53
CA LEU A 219 -15.89 10.06 9.34
C LEU A 219 -15.64 11.50 9.76
N PHE A 220 -14.71 11.70 10.69
CA PHE A 220 -14.24 13.02 11.09
C PHE A 220 -12.78 13.18 10.71
N ASP A 221 -12.50 14.22 9.92
CA ASP A 221 -11.17 14.75 9.74
C ASP A 221 -10.90 15.85 10.79
N LYS A 222 -9.66 16.35 10.88
CA LYS A 222 -9.23 17.34 11.88
C LYS A 222 -9.52 16.94 13.33
N THR A 223 -9.62 15.65 13.60
CA THR A 223 -10.05 15.09 14.88
C THR A 223 -8.96 14.18 15.42
N LYS A 224 -8.01 14.77 16.14
CA LYS A 224 -6.89 14.05 16.76
C LYS A 224 -7.39 13.28 17.97
N VAL A 225 -7.22 11.96 17.96
CA VAL A 225 -7.38 11.13 19.16
C VAL A 225 -6.29 11.49 20.15
N ASP A 226 -6.68 11.73 21.39
CA ASP A 226 -5.77 11.99 22.49
C ASP A 226 -5.48 10.69 23.26
N THR A 227 -6.52 10.06 23.83
CA THR A 227 -6.37 8.87 24.67
C THR A 227 -7.41 7.80 24.35
N ILE A 228 -7.06 6.55 24.62
CA ILE A 228 -7.93 5.38 24.53
C ILE A 228 -7.94 4.68 25.89
N THR A 229 -9.12 4.44 26.44
CA THR A 229 -9.32 3.68 27.67
C THR A 229 -10.02 2.37 27.33
N VAL A 230 -9.50 1.25 27.83
CA VAL A 230 -10.18 -0.04 27.75
C VAL A 230 -11.02 -0.22 29.01
N GLU A 231 -12.34 -0.14 28.87
CA GLU A 231 -13.27 -0.28 30.00
C GLU A 231 -13.43 -1.75 30.40
N ASN A 232 -13.53 -2.63 29.40
CA ASN A 232 -13.59 -4.08 29.53
C ASN A 232 -13.33 -4.76 28.17
N ASP A 233 -13.43 -6.09 28.10
CA ASP A 233 -13.16 -6.88 26.89
C ASP A 233 -14.04 -6.53 25.68
N ASN A 234 -15.18 -5.87 25.91
CA ASN A 234 -16.17 -5.55 24.89
C ASN A 234 -16.41 -4.05 24.71
N MET A 235 -15.58 -3.20 25.33
CA MET A 235 -15.79 -1.76 25.29
C MET A 235 -14.49 -0.96 25.42
N VAL A 236 -14.33 0.04 24.56
CA VAL A 236 -13.29 1.06 24.65
C VAL A 236 -13.91 2.45 24.56
N THR A 237 -13.29 3.38 25.27
CA THR A 237 -13.61 4.81 25.23
C THR A 237 -12.47 5.54 24.53
N VAL A 238 -12.78 6.34 23.52
CA VAL A 238 -11.82 7.14 22.75
C VAL A 238 -12.11 8.61 23.02
N LYS A 239 -11.11 9.30 23.55
CA LYS A 239 -11.18 10.73 23.82
C LYS A 239 -10.33 11.50 22.83
N THR A 240 -10.91 12.52 22.20
CA THR A 240 -10.21 13.41 21.27
C THR A 240 -9.58 14.60 21.98
N LEU A 241 -8.70 15.31 21.29
CA LEU A 241 -8.01 16.46 21.86
C LEU A 241 -8.96 17.60 22.24
N ASP A 242 -10.05 17.79 21.48
CA ASP A 242 -11.16 18.71 21.79
C ASP A 242 -12.13 18.17 22.86
N GLN A 243 -11.73 17.11 23.57
CA GLN A 243 -12.44 16.51 24.71
C GLN A 243 -13.76 15.81 24.38
N LYS A 244 -14.08 15.59 23.10
CA LYS A 244 -15.19 14.71 22.72
C LYS A 244 -14.86 13.27 23.06
N THR A 245 -15.90 12.51 23.37
CA THR A 245 -15.78 11.11 23.79
C THR A 245 -16.62 10.24 22.88
N PHE A 246 -16.05 9.14 22.42
CA PHE A 246 -16.73 8.14 21.61
C PHE A 246 -16.52 6.76 22.24
N VAL A 247 -17.52 5.90 22.14
CA VAL A 247 -17.47 4.56 22.73
C VAL A 247 -17.64 3.52 21.62
N ALA A 248 -16.86 2.44 21.67
CA ALA A 248 -16.97 1.35 20.71
C ALA A 248 -16.65 -0.02 21.29
N LYS A 249 -17.16 -1.08 20.64
CA LYS A 249 -16.84 -2.46 21.03
C LYS A 249 -15.40 -2.84 20.70
N LYS A 250 -14.91 -2.42 19.54
CA LYS A 250 -13.53 -2.67 19.05
C LYS A 250 -12.91 -1.38 18.49
N ILE A 251 -11.59 -1.35 18.42
CA ILE A 251 -10.83 -0.25 17.83
C ILE A 251 -9.72 -0.77 16.93
N VAL A 252 -9.55 -0.12 15.78
CA VAL A 252 -8.46 -0.36 14.83
C VAL A 252 -7.49 0.81 14.88
N LEU A 253 -6.24 0.53 15.24
CA LEU A 253 -5.16 1.51 15.27
C LEU A 253 -4.38 1.46 13.95
N ALA A 254 -4.69 2.39 13.06
CA ALA A 254 -4.04 2.58 11.75
C ALA A 254 -3.29 3.93 11.69
N ALA A 255 -2.65 4.29 12.81
CA ALA A 255 -2.12 5.63 13.07
C ALA A 255 -0.72 5.91 12.46
N GLY A 256 -0.23 5.06 11.55
CA GLY A 256 1.07 5.25 10.88
C GLY A 256 2.22 5.56 11.86
N GLY A 257 3.00 6.60 11.58
CA GLY A 257 4.12 7.01 12.44
C GLY A 257 3.72 7.46 13.86
N TRP A 258 2.45 7.76 14.12
CA TRP A 258 1.99 8.19 15.45
C TRP A 258 1.53 7.03 16.34
N ILE A 259 1.60 5.78 15.87
CA ILE A 259 1.00 4.64 16.57
C ILE A 259 1.59 4.41 17.96
N ASN A 260 2.91 4.54 18.13
CA ASN A 260 3.55 4.39 19.44
C ASN A 260 3.23 5.58 20.37
N ASP A 261 3.13 6.80 19.84
CA ASP A 261 2.77 7.98 20.64
C ASP A 261 1.36 7.84 21.21
N LEU A 262 0.42 7.33 20.39
CA LEU A 262 -0.95 7.03 20.81
C LEU A 262 -1.01 5.90 21.85
N LEU A 263 -0.31 4.79 21.61
CA LEU A 263 -0.27 3.64 22.54
C LEU A 263 0.31 4.02 23.90
N LEU A 264 1.42 4.77 23.90
CA LEU A 264 2.08 5.22 25.13
C LEU A 264 1.24 6.22 25.91
N ARG A 265 0.68 7.23 25.23
CA ARG A 265 -0.19 8.22 25.88
C ARG A 265 -1.44 7.61 26.48
N SER A 266 -1.98 6.57 25.82
CA SER A 266 -3.13 5.80 26.30
C SER A 266 -2.78 4.78 27.39
N GLN A 267 -1.51 4.68 27.80
CA GLN A 267 -1.03 3.76 28.85
C GLN A 267 -1.41 2.28 28.61
N LEU A 268 -1.49 1.86 27.34
CA LEU A 268 -1.93 0.50 26.97
C LEU A 268 -0.85 -0.58 27.21
N GLY A 269 0.29 -0.24 27.82
CA GLY A 269 1.34 -1.20 28.17
C GLY A 269 2.06 -1.84 26.98
N LEU A 270 1.95 -1.27 25.78
CA LEU A 270 2.57 -1.75 24.56
C LEU A 270 3.32 -0.64 23.83
N ARG A 271 4.54 -0.96 23.40
CA ARG A 271 5.27 -0.24 22.36
C ARG A 271 5.60 -1.24 21.26
N ILE A 272 5.13 -0.98 20.04
CA ILE A 272 5.44 -1.85 18.91
C ILE A 272 6.85 -1.51 18.36
N PRO A 273 7.62 -2.49 17.88
CA PRO A 273 9.03 -2.31 17.52
C PRO A 273 9.17 -1.68 16.13
N VAL A 274 8.84 -0.39 16.04
CA VAL A 274 8.95 0.40 14.82
C VAL A 274 9.80 1.66 15.03
N ASN A 275 10.52 2.07 14.00
CA ASN A 275 11.13 3.38 13.88
C ASN A 275 10.48 4.18 12.74
N ILE A 276 10.68 5.49 12.71
CA ILE A 276 10.15 6.35 11.65
C ILE A 276 11.34 6.84 10.84
N SER A 277 11.30 6.75 9.51
CA SER A 277 12.31 7.36 8.64
C SER A 277 11.68 8.41 7.73
N MET A 278 12.44 9.44 7.40
CA MET A 278 12.02 10.51 6.49
C MET A 278 12.54 10.25 5.08
N GLU A 279 11.67 9.79 4.19
CA GLU A 279 12.01 9.49 2.81
C GLU A 279 11.78 10.69 1.88
N LYS A 280 12.58 10.80 0.83
CA LYS A 280 12.45 11.84 -0.19
C LYS A 280 12.37 11.23 -1.58
N VAL A 281 11.47 11.76 -2.40
CA VAL A 281 11.35 11.43 -3.82
C VAL A 281 11.57 12.66 -4.67
N PHE A 282 12.09 12.44 -5.87
CA PHE A 282 12.51 13.48 -6.82
C PHE A 282 11.83 13.25 -8.16
N TYR A 283 11.38 14.32 -8.81
CA TYR A 283 10.73 14.25 -10.12
C TYR A 283 11.67 14.81 -11.19
N TYR A 284 12.37 13.90 -11.86
CA TYR A 284 13.38 14.23 -12.86
C TYR A 284 12.73 14.50 -14.22
N GLN A 285 13.02 15.67 -14.79
CA GLN A 285 12.48 16.08 -16.09
C GLN A 285 13.28 15.44 -17.24
N PRO A 286 12.64 15.15 -18.39
CA PRO A 286 13.36 14.87 -19.62
C PRO A 286 14.33 15.99 -19.99
N LYS A 287 15.50 15.66 -20.53
CA LYS A 287 16.43 16.65 -21.11
C LYS A 287 15.73 17.38 -22.26
N GLN A 288 15.88 18.70 -22.31
CA GLN A 288 15.43 19.47 -23.47
C GLN A 288 16.24 19.07 -24.71
N SER A 289 15.56 18.73 -25.81
CA SER A 289 16.25 18.48 -27.08
C SER A 289 16.81 19.80 -27.60
N THR A 290 18.13 19.85 -27.79
CA THR A 290 18.81 20.98 -28.45
C THR A 290 18.86 20.82 -29.97
N ALA A 291 18.33 19.71 -30.52
CA ALA A 291 18.40 19.38 -31.93
C ALA A 291 17.07 19.66 -32.65
N THR A 292 17.14 20.46 -33.72
CA THR A 292 16.06 20.78 -34.68
C THR A 292 15.72 19.64 -35.65
N THR A 293 16.21 18.43 -35.41
CA THR A 293 15.94 17.25 -36.25
C THR A 293 14.98 16.31 -35.54
N THR A 294 14.09 15.71 -36.33
CA THR A 294 12.94 14.88 -35.99
C THR A 294 13.29 13.58 -35.25
N THR A 295 13.91 13.67 -34.08
CA THR A 295 14.02 12.54 -33.16
C THR A 295 12.69 12.29 -32.48
N THR A 296 12.20 11.05 -32.54
CA THR A 296 11.02 10.58 -31.82
C THR A 296 11.17 10.91 -30.34
N THR A 297 10.31 11.76 -29.80
CA THR A 297 10.32 12.13 -28.38
C THR A 297 10.04 10.88 -27.54
N ILE A 298 10.95 10.54 -26.63
CA ILE A 298 10.74 9.44 -25.67
C ILE A 298 9.61 9.84 -24.72
N ASP A 299 8.56 9.01 -24.66
CA ASP A 299 7.43 9.21 -23.75
C ASP A 299 7.75 8.64 -22.36
N TYR A 300 7.83 9.50 -21.35
CA TYR A 300 8.10 9.12 -19.96
C TYR A 300 6.83 8.97 -19.10
N THR A 301 5.65 9.12 -19.70
CA THR A 301 4.37 9.00 -19.01
C THR A 301 4.01 7.55 -18.70
N MET A 302 3.01 7.36 -17.84
CA MET A 302 2.49 6.04 -17.46
C MET A 302 2.03 5.16 -18.63
N TYR A 303 1.80 5.73 -19.82
CA TYR A 303 1.38 4.98 -21.00
C TYR A 303 2.52 4.22 -21.69
N SER A 304 3.77 4.63 -21.46
CA SER A 304 4.95 4.08 -22.17
C SER A 304 6.10 3.68 -21.26
N ASN A 305 6.12 4.17 -20.01
CA ASN A 305 7.22 3.97 -19.08
C ASN A 305 6.78 3.07 -17.90
N PRO A 306 7.42 1.90 -17.67
CA PRO A 306 7.08 1.01 -16.57
C PRO A 306 7.50 1.57 -15.22
N VAL A 307 6.86 1.09 -14.16
CA VAL A 307 7.41 1.21 -12.80
C VAL A 307 8.65 0.34 -12.67
N THR A 308 9.61 0.73 -11.83
CA THR A 308 10.81 -0.07 -11.63
C THR A 308 11.23 -0.22 -10.18
N ILE A 309 11.91 -1.34 -9.90
CA ILE A 309 12.70 -1.59 -8.69
C ILE A 309 14.10 -2.00 -9.15
N ASN A 310 15.13 -1.34 -8.63
CA ASN A 310 16.51 -1.72 -8.84
C ASN A 310 17.13 -2.24 -7.54
N TYR A 311 17.73 -3.42 -7.62
CA TYR A 311 18.54 -4.03 -6.57
C TYR A 311 20.01 -3.80 -6.92
N ALA A 312 20.73 -3.00 -6.11
CA ALA A 312 22.07 -2.53 -6.41
C ALA A 312 23.14 -3.00 -5.39
N GLY A 313 22.92 -4.15 -4.74
CA GLY A 313 23.77 -4.71 -3.70
C GLY A 313 23.81 -3.89 -2.40
N LYS A 314 24.29 -4.48 -1.31
CA LYS A 314 24.43 -3.83 0.02
C LYS A 314 23.22 -2.98 0.41
N ASP A 315 22.01 -3.51 0.23
CA ASP A 315 20.85 -2.85 0.80
C ASP A 315 20.39 -1.58 0.07
N LEU A 316 20.97 -1.37 -1.11
CA LEU A 316 20.65 -0.27 -1.99
C LEU A 316 19.50 -0.64 -2.92
N ILE A 317 18.33 -0.08 -2.65
CA ILE A 317 17.14 -0.26 -3.49
C ILE A 317 16.64 1.09 -4.02
N TYR A 318 16.59 1.23 -5.34
CA TYR A 318 15.95 2.38 -5.99
C TYR A 318 14.61 1.97 -6.58
N TYR A 319 13.67 2.91 -6.65
CA TYR A 319 12.43 2.69 -7.37
C TYR A 319 12.07 3.89 -8.24
N SER A 320 11.36 3.63 -9.32
CA SER A 320 10.81 4.67 -10.17
C SER A 320 9.33 4.47 -10.47
N LEU A 321 8.61 5.58 -10.60
CA LEU A 321 7.30 5.63 -11.22
C LEU A 321 7.38 6.56 -12.44
N PRO A 322 6.63 6.24 -13.50
CA PRO A 322 6.54 7.12 -14.66
C PRO A 322 5.87 8.45 -14.30
N GLN A 323 5.92 9.41 -15.22
CA GLN A 323 5.19 10.66 -15.06
C GLN A 323 3.67 10.37 -15.05
N ILE A 324 3.01 10.83 -13.98
CA ILE A 324 1.56 10.72 -13.78
C ILE A 324 0.97 12.13 -13.75
N ASP A 325 0.75 12.69 -12.56
CA ASP A 325 0.13 14.01 -12.36
C ASP A 325 1.22 15.08 -12.14
N ILE A 326 2.29 14.75 -11.40
CA ILE A 326 3.42 15.66 -11.20
C ILE A 326 4.40 15.51 -12.38
N PRO A 327 4.79 16.59 -13.07
CA PRO A 327 5.74 16.53 -14.17
C PRO A 327 7.06 15.87 -13.76
N GLY A 328 7.60 14.99 -14.60
CA GLY A 328 8.85 14.26 -14.39
C GLY A 328 8.67 12.80 -13.94
N VAL A 329 9.72 12.01 -14.12
CA VAL A 329 9.80 10.64 -13.61
C VAL A 329 10.13 10.69 -12.14
N LYS A 330 9.29 10.07 -11.31
CA LYS A 330 9.46 10.01 -9.88
C LYS A 330 10.49 8.94 -9.53
N VAL A 331 11.52 9.29 -8.79
CA VAL A 331 12.58 8.37 -8.36
C VAL A 331 12.83 8.53 -6.86
N GLY A 332 13.01 7.42 -6.17
CA GLY A 332 13.36 7.41 -4.74
C GLY A 332 14.41 6.35 -4.44
N TYR A 333 15.19 6.61 -3.39
CA TYR A 333 16.06 5.63 -2.75
C TYR A 333 15.34 5.11 -1.50
N HIS A 334 14.99 3.83 -1.52
CA HIS A 334 14.20 3.16 -0.49
C HIS A 334 15.00 3.01 0.82
N HIS A 335 14.38 3.31 1.96
CA HIS A 335 14.98 3.19 3.30
C HIS A 335 16.28 3.98 3.50
N SER A 336 16.41 5.14 2.84
CA SER A 336 17.62 5.95 2.91
C SER A 336 17.52 7.10 3.89
N GLY A 337 16.30 7.54 4.20
CA GLY A 337 16.05 8.71 5.03
C GLY A 337 16.59 8.65 6.46
N PRO A 338 16.86 9.82 7.09
CA PRO A 338 17.18 9.86 8.51
C PRO A 338 16.03 9.33 9.37
N VAL A 339 16.37 8.63 10.44
CA VAL A 339 15.42 8.17 11.45
C VAL A 339 14.97 9.36 12.31
N LEU A 340 13.67 9.41 12.59
CA LEU A 340 13.04 10.42 13.43
C LEU A 340 12.66 9.83 14.79
N ASP A 341 12.82 10.63 15.84
CA ASP A 341 12.37 10.25 17.19
C ASP A 341 10.84 10.19 17.28
N SER A 342 10.15 11.14 16.64
CA SER A 342 8.69 11.19 16.52
C SER A 342 8.29 11.91 15.22
N MET A 343 7.05 11.68 14.78
CA MET A 343 6.42 12.43 13.70
C MET A 343 6.26 13.92 14.01
N ASP A 344 6.18 14.30 15.28
CA ASP A 344 6.00 15.70 15.70
C ASP A 344 7.36 16.42 15.93
N SER A 345 8.49 15.69 15.85
CA SER A 345 9.84 16.27 15.96
C SER A 345 10.23 17.11 14.73
N PRO A 346 11.10 18.13 14.91
CA PRO A 346 11.70 18.88 13.80
C PRO A 346 12.33 17.93 12.77
N LYS A 347 12.08 18.21 11.48
CA LYS A 347 12.61 17.37 10.40
C LYS A 347 14.07 17.79 10.11
N PRO A 348 15.04 16.86 10.16
CA PRO A 348 16.41 17.15 9.76
C PRO A 348 16.49 17.44 8.26
N GLU A 349 17.59 18.05 7.83
CA GLU A 349 17.88 18.17 6.41
C GLU A 349 18.10 16.79 5.78
N TYR A 350 17.63 16.61 4.54
CA TYR A 350 17.85 15.35 3.83
C TYR A 350 19.30 15.24 3.35
N PRO A 351 20.04 14.18 3.69
CA PRO A 351 21.48 14.09 3.40
C PRO A 351 21.80 14.27 1.92
N GLN A 352 22.75 15.17 1.60
CA GLN A 352 23.15 15.46 0.22
C GLN A 352 23.69 14.22 -0.50
N GLU A 353 24.44 13.37 0.20
CA GLU A 353 24.97 12.11 -0.33
C GLU A 353 23.87 11.23 -0.94
N TYR A 354 22.71 11.11 -0.29
CA TYR A 354 21.59 10.32 -0.81
C TYR A 354 20.94 10.96 -2.03
N GLN A 355 20.93 12.30 -2.11
CA GLN A 355 20.46 13.02 -3.30
C GLN A 355 21.41 12.79 -4.49
N ASP A 356 22.71 12.77 -4.23
CA ASP A 356 23.74 12.49 -5.22
C ASP A 356 23.67 11.03 -5.70
N MET A 357 23.41 10.08 -4.80
CA MET A 357 23.19 8.67 -5.13
C MET A 357 21.98 8.47 -6.06
N VAL A 358 20.84 9.10 -5.77
CA VAL A 358 19.65 9.04 -6.65
C VAL A 358 19.98 9.68 -8.02
N SER A 359 20.68 10.80 -8.04
CA SER A 359 21.10 11.49 -9.26
C SER A 359 22.09 10.65 -10.09
N GLY A 360 22.95 9.88 -9.43
CA GLY A 360 23.84 8.90 -10.05
C GLY A 360 23.07 7.74 -10.66
N PHE A 361 22.09 7.18 -9.94
CA PHE A 361 21.19 6.14 -10.45
C PHE A 361 20.44 6.60 -11.71
N VAL A 362 19.86 7.80 -11.68
CA VAL A 362 19.15 8.39 -12.84
C VAL A 362 20.12 8.61 -14.02
N GLY A 363 21.31 9.14 -13.76
CA GLY A 363 22.32 9.34 -14.79
C GLY A 363 22.78 8.04 -15.46
N LYS A 364 22.88 6.95 -14.69
CA LYS A 364 23.27 5.63 -15.19
C LYS A 364 22.18 4.97 -16.02
N TYR A 365 20.98 4.83 -15.46
CA TYR A 365 19.94 3.99 -16.04
C TYR A 365 18.89 4.76 -16.85
N MET A 366 18.73 6.07 -16.67
CA MET A 366 17.74 6.89 -17.38
C MET A 366 18.41 8.11 -18.03
N PRO A 367 19.37 7.91 -18.98
CA PRO A 367 20.24 8.97 -19.47
C PRO A 367 19.52 10.09 -20.24
N GLY A 368 18.26 9.88 -20.64
CA GLY A 368 17.42 10.91 -21.26
C GLY A 368 16.81 11.90 -20.27
N LEU A 369 16.92 11.67 -18.95
CA LEU A 369 16.49 12.60 -17.91
C LEU A 369 17.62 13.56 -17.51
N ASN A 370 17.27 14.79 -17.13
CA ASN A 370 18.20 15.74 -16.51
C ASN A 370 18.48 15.26 -15.08
N ASN A 371 19.59 14.56 -14.88
CA ASN A 371 19.94 13.98 -13.60
C ASN A 371 20.60 14.97 -12.61
N LYS A 372 20.68 16.25 -12.96
CA LYS A 372 21.12 17.31 -12.04
C LYS A 372 19.89 17.90 -11.36
N LEU A 373 19.87 17.89 -10.03
CA LEU A 373 18.86 18.59 -9.25
C LEU A 373 19.04 20.10 -9.44
N ASP A 374 17.95 20.78 -9.77
CA ASP A 374 17.88 22.22 -9.96
C ASP A 374 16.62 22.79 -9.28
N SER A 375 16.43 24.11 -9.36
CA SER A 375 15.28 24.80 -8.77
C SER A 375 13.92 24.37 -9.35
N ASN A 376 13.91 23.70 -10.50
CA ASN A 376 12.70 23.18 -11.14
C ASN A 376 12.38 21.75 -10.72
N THR A 377 13.32 21.05 -10.09
CA THR A 377 13.12 19.67 -9.65
C THR A 377 12.11 19.63 -8.49
N LYS A 378 10.93 19.08 -8.75
CA LYS A 378 9.94 18.86 -7.70
C LYS A 378 10.43 17.75 -6.79
N THR A 379 10.16 17.89 -5.49
CA THR A 379 10.44 16.86 -4.49
C THR A 379 9.23 16.70 -3.57
N LEU A 380 9.08 15.51 -2.99
CA LEU A 380 8.13 15.28 -1.91
C LEU A 380 8.85 14.56 -0.77
N LEU A 381 8.57 15.00 0.45
CA LEU A 381 8.92 14.27 1.66
C LEU A 381 7.76 13.36 2.05
N CYS A 382 8.08 12.16 2.52
CA CYS A 382 7.14 11.18 3.04
C CYS A 382 7.79 10.47 4.23
N HIS A 383 7.01 9.70 4.98
CA HIS A 383 7.53 8.94 6.11
C HIS A 383 7.31 7.46 5.92
N TYR A 384 8.28 6.65 6.31
CA TYR A 384 8.05 5.24 6.56
C TYR A 384 8.03 4.99 8.06
N THR A 385 7.24 4.00 8.46
CA THR A 385 7.24 3.44 9.81
C THR A 385 7.78 2.04 9.65
N ASN A 386 9.04 1.76 10.00
CA ASN A 386 9.70 0.50 9.66
C ASN A 386 9.83 -0.42 10.88
N THR A 387 9.58 -1.70 10.67
CA THR A 387 10.02 -2.77 11.55
C THR A 387 11.46 -3.17 11.21
N SER A 388 12.16 -3.82 12.14
CA SER A 388 13.55 -4.26 11.91
C SER A 388 13.68 -5.36 10.84
N ASP A 389 12.60 -6.10 10.59
CA ASP A 389 12.55 -7.15 9.56
C ASP A 389 11.85 -6.68 8.28
N PHE A 390 11.42 -5.42 8.25
CA PHE A 390 10.62 -4.79 7.20
C PHE A 390 9.25 -5.44 6.95
N HIS A 391 8.80 -6.39 7.78
CA HIS A 391 7.46 -6.96 7.68
C HIS A 391 6.38 -6.11 8.37
N PHE A 392 5.12 -6.26 7.95
CA PHE A 392 4.01 -5.54 8.57
C PHE A 392 3.76 -5.96 10.02
N ILE A 393 3.04 -5.14 10.77
CA ILE A 393 2.43 -5.54 12.03
C ILE A 393 0.92 -5.46 11.85
N ILE A 394 0.27 -6.62 11.81
CA ILE A 394 -1.19 -6.74 11.74
C ILE A 394 -1.57 -7.81 12.75
N ASP A 395 -1.99 -7.38 13.93
CA ASP A 395 -2.23 -8.28 15.06
C ASP A 395 -3.22 -7.64 16.04
N ARG A 396 -3.62 -8.39 17.07
CA ARG A 396 -4.30 -7.84 18.23
C ARG A 396 -3.31 -7.36 19.27
N HIS A 397 -3.76 -6.42 20.08
CA HIS A 397 -3.05 -6.10 21.30
C HIS A 397 -2.96 -7.34 22.21
N PRO A 398 -1.78 -7.68 22.77
CA PRO A 398 -1.57 -8.94 23.48
C PRO A 398 -2.42 -9.07 24.74
N SER A 399 -2.81 -7.96 25.36
CA SER A 399 -3.64 -7.91 26.58
C SER A 399 -5.08 -7.45 26.35
N HIS A 400 -5.42 -6.97 25.14
CA HIS A 400 -6.71 -6.31 24.86
C HIS A 400 -7.27 -6.77 23.52
N ARG A 401 -8.16 -7.76 23.53
CA ARG A 401 -8.66 -8.41 22.31
C ARG A 401 -9.47 -7.46 21.41
N ASN A 402 -10.04 -6.41 22.00
CA ASN A 402 -10.79 -5.34 21.33
C ASN A 402 -9.91 -4.33 20.58
N ILE A 403 -8.58 -4.35 20.77
CA ILE A 403 -7.65 -3.48 20.06
C ILE A 403 -6.95 -4.26 18.95
N ILE A 404 -7.14 -3.80 17.71
CA ILE A 404 -6.47 -4.30 16.51
C ILE A 404 -5.41 -3.28 16.11
N ILE A 405 -4.18 -3.74 15.91
CA ILE A 405 -3.04 -2.94 15.47
C ILE A 405 -2.83 -3.24 14.00
N ALA A 406 -2.99 -2.22 13.16
CA ALA A 406 -2.82 -2.32 11.72
C ALA A 406 -1.75 -1.32 11.26
N SER A 407 -0.50 -1.75 11.33
CA SER A 407 0.68 -1.00 10.90
C SER A 407 1.34 -1.72 9.70
N PRO A 408 0.77 -1.59 8.49
CA PRO A 408 1.39 -2.07 7.25
C PRO A 408 2.54 -1.14 6.85
N CYS A 409 3.63 -1.38 7.55
CA CYS A 409 4.85 -0.61 7.68
C CYS A 409 5.79 -0.67 6.46
N SER A 410 7.00 -0.12 6.68
CA SER A 410 8.21 -0.39 5.91
C SER A 410 8.18 0.09 4.46
N GLY A 411 7.40 1.13 4.19
CA GLY A 411 7.43 1.82 2.89
C GLY A 411 6.80 1.08 1.72
N HIS A 412 6.18 -0.07 1.95
CA HIS A 412 5.61 -0.88 0.87
C HIS A 412 4.15 -1.33 1.11
N GLY A 413 3.50 -0.88 2.18
CA GLY A 413 2.13 -1.23 2.56
C GLY A 413 1.00 -0.73 1.64
N PHE A 414 1.16 0.43 0.98
CA PHE A 414 0.05 1.12 0.29
C PHE A 414 -0.69 0.24 -0.73
N LYS A 415 0.06 -0.53 -1.53
CA LYS A 415 -0.50 -1.39 -2.59
C LYS A 415 -1.44 -2.48 -2.07
N PHE A 416 -1.34 -2.80 -0.79
CA PHE A 416 -2.15 -3.82 -0.13
C PHE A 416 -3.35 -3.24 0.62
N GLY A 417 -3.60 -1.93 0.54
CA GLY A 417 -4.64 -1.22 1.33
C GLY A 417 -5.95 -2.01 1.48
N PRO A 418 -6.66 -2.32 0.38
CA PRO A 418 -7.89 -3.10 0.44
C PRO A 418 -7.72 -4.50 1.03
N ALA A 419 -6.63 -5.21 0.73
CA ALA A 419 -6.36 -6.53 1.31
C ALA A 419 -6.10 -6.46 2.81
N ILE A 420 -5.41 -5.42 3.29
CA ILE A 420 -5.23 -5.17 4.72
C ILE A 420 -6.57 -4.81 5.37
N GLY A 421 -7.41 -4.02 4.69
CA GLY A 421 -8.78 -3.75 5.14
C GLY A 421 -9.61 -5.03 5.31
N GLN A 422 -9.43 -6.00 4.41
CA GLN A 422 -10.09 -7.31 4.52
C GLN A 422 -9.56 -8.09 5.75
N ILE A 423 -8.24 -8.14 5.94
CA ILE A 423 -7.65 -8.76 7.13
C ILE A 423 -8.15 -8.09 8.42
N VAL A 424 -8.26 -6.76 8.44
CA VAL A 424 -8.81 -6.02 9.58
C VAL A 424 -10.28 -6.36 9.82
N LEU A 425 -11.09 -6.46 8.76
CA LEU A 425 -12.48 -6.91 8.86
C LEU A 425 -12.55 -8.32 9.46
N ASP A 426 -11.74 -9.26 8.99
CA ASP A 426 -11.71 -10.64 9.50
C ASP A 426 -11.34 -10.67 11.00
N LEU A 427 -10.33 -9.88 11.40
CA LEU A 427 -9.96 -9.71 12.81
C LEU A 427 -11.08 -9.06 13.63
N VAL A 428 -11.75 -8.03 13.12
CA VAL A 428 -12.91 -7.44 13.82
C VAL A 428 -14.04 -8.45 13.96
N MET A 429 -14.27 -9.31 12.97
CA MET A 429 -15.34 -10.31 12.99
C MET A 429 -14.96 -11.58 13.76
N ASP A 430 -13.73 -11.66 14.27
CA ASP A 430 -13.18 -12.83 14.96
C ASP A 430 -13.21 -14.11 14.09
N ILE A 431 -12.95 -13.96 12.79
CA ILE A 431 -12.86 -15.07 11.82
C ILE A 431 -11.44 -15.24 11.28
N ASP A 432 -11.16 -16.40 10.69
CA ASP A 432 -9.87 -16.71 10.10
C ASP A 432 -9.58 -15.84 8.87
N THR A 433 -8.33 -15.43 8.74
CA THR A 433 -7.84 -14.63 7.61
C THR A 433 -7.44 -15.51 6.43
N PRO A 434 -7.53 -15.02 5.19
CA PRO A 434 -7.17 -15.77 3.99
C PRO A 434 -5.67 -16.08 3.87
N ILE A 435 -4.83 -15.37 4.63
CA ILE A 435 -3.40 -15.65 4.75
C ILE A 435 -3.03 -15.83 6.24
N PRO A 436 -2.07 -16.71 6.57
CA PRO A 436 -1.51 -16.78 7.92
C PRO A 436 -0.89 -15.44 8.31
N LEU A 437 -1.12 -15.01 9.55
CA LEU A 437 -0.59 -13.75 10.08
C LEU A 437 0.70 -13.93 10.88
N ASP A 438 1.32 -15.12 10.90
CA ASP A 438 2.53 -15.38 11.69
C ASP A 438 3.66 -14.40 11.36
N ASP A 439 3.87 -14.13 10.06
CA ASP A 439 4.85 -13.15 9.55
C ASP A 439 4.51 -11.71 9.95
N PHE A 440 3.25 -11.43 10.32
CA PHE A 440 2.76 -10.11 10.72
C PHE A 440 2.48 -9.98 12.23
N SER A 441 2.63 -11.06 12.99
CA SER A 441 2.35 -11.06 14.43
C SER A 441 3.39 -10.28 15.22
N LEU A 442 2.95 -9.61 16.28
CA LEU A 442 3.85 -8.99 17.27
C LEU A 442 4.73 -10.02 17.99
N LYS A 443 4.30 -11.28 18.08
CA LYS A 443 5.03 -12.34 18.78
C LYS A 443 6.37 -12.67 18.13
N ARG A 444 6.53 -12.43 16.83
CA ARG A 444 7.80 -12.71 16.12
C ARG A 444 8.98 -11.90 16.66
N PHE A 445 8.70 -10.75 17.27
CA PHE A 445 9.72 -9.90 17.91
C PHE A 445 10.04 -10.32 19.35
N LYS A 446 9.24 -11.21 19.96
CA LYS A 446 9.51 -11.73 21.31
C LYS A 446 10.58 -12.83 21.33
N SER A 447 10.86 -13.47 20.18
CA SER A 447 11.77 -14.61 20.10
C SER A 447 13.09 -14.36 19.37
N ASN A 448 13.25 -13.33 18.53
CA ASN A 448 14.41 -13.26 17.63
C ASN A 448 15.01 -11.84 17.46
N ILE A 449 16.13 -11.62 18.13
CA ILE A 449 17.25 -10.84 17.59
C ILE A 449 17.86 -11.70 16.47
N TYR A 450 17.28 -11.70 15.27
CA TYR A 450 18.00 -12.23 14.10
C TYR A 450 18.43 -11.06 13.22
N LYS A 451 19.75 -10.89 13.14
CA LYS A 451 20.45 -10.19 12.07
C LYS A 451 19.88 -10.66 10.73
N ARG A 452 19.35 -9.74 9.92
CA ARG A 452 19.19 -9.98 8.49
C ARG A 452 20.56 -9.78 7.82
N ILE A 453 20.94 -10.75 7.00
CA ILE A 453 22.01 -10.61 6.01
C ILE A 453 21.36 -9.91 4.81
N GLY A 454 21.91 -8.76 4.41
CA GLY A 454 21.50 -8.01 3.24
C GLY A 454 20.13 -7.37 3.38
N ALA A 455 20.06 -6.19 4.02
CA ALA A 455 18.92 -5.29 3.79
C ALA A 455 18.87 -4.81 2.33
#